data_AF-A0A7W0QTK8-F1
#
_entry.id   AF-A0A7W0QTK8-F1
#
_cell.length_a   1.000
_cell.length_b   1.000
_cell.length_c   1.000
_cell.angle_alpha   90.00
_cell.angle_beta   90.00
_cell.angle_gamma   90.00
#
_symmetry.space_group_name_H-M   'P 1'
#
loop_
_entity.id
_entity.type
_entity.pdbx_description
1 polymer ?
#
loop_
_entity_poly.entity_id
_entity_poly.type
_entity_poly.pdbx_seq_one_letter_code
_entity_poly.pdbx_strand_id
1 'polypeptide(L)'
;MSYPRHRTSTGEPVVVTPSPRLPDLEQDTLASWAAGKTFPASVEARESGANGSNEYVFYDGPPFANGLPHYGHLLTGYVKDVVPRYQTMRGR
;
A
#
# COMPACT_ATOMS: atom_id res chain seq x y z
N MET A 1 -10.70 -3.72 7.33
CA MET A 1 -9.74 -2.83 6.63
C MET A 1 -10.52 -1.76 5.87
N SER A 2 -10.41 -0.48 6.26
CA SER A 2 -11.12 0.61 5.58
C SER A 2 -10.27 1.07 4.40
N TYR A 3 -10.67 0.76 3.18
CA TYR A 3 -10.06 1.35 1.98
C TYR A 3 -10.47 2.82 1.88
N PRO A 4 -9.67 3.69 1.22
CA PRO A 4 -10.08 5.06 0.94
C PRO A 4 -11.40 5.03 0.16
N ARG A 5 -12.50 5.36 0.82
CA ARG A 5 -13.79 5.54 0.16
C ARG A 5 -13.73 6.84 -0.65
N HIS A 6 -14.61 6.97 -1.64
CA HIS A 6 -14.85 8.26 -2.26
C HIS A 6 -15.06 9.30 -1.15
N ARG A 7 -14.30 10.40 -1.20
CA ARG A 7 -14.36 11.46 -0.19
C ARG A 7 -15.67 12.22 -0.42
N THR A 8 -16.75 11.78 0.19
CA THR A 8 -17.99 12.57 0.24
C THR A 8 -17.77 13.66 1.26
N SER A 9 -17.62 14.91 0.81
CA SER A 9 -17.93 16.03 1.70
C SER A 9 -19.39 15.86 2.13
N THR A 10 -19.63 16.05 3.41
CA THR A 10 -20.94 16.09 4.06
C THR A 10 -21.99 16.82 3.22
N GLY A 11 -22.88 16.07 2.55
CA GLY A 11 -24.14 16.57 1.99
C GLY A 11 -24.07 17.52 0.77
N GLU A 12 -22.89 17.90 0.29
CA GLU A 12 -22.74 18.75 -0.90
C GLU A 12 -22.45 17.93 -2.16
N PRO A 13 -22.88 18.38 -3.37
CA PRO A 13 -22.57 17.70 -4.61
C PRO A 13 -21.06 17.58 -4.80
N VAL A 14 -20.60 16.34 -5.00
CA VAL A 14 -19.18 16.02 -5.15
C VAL A 14 -18.66 16.62 -6.46
N VAL A 15 -17.94 17.74 -6.35
CA VAL A 15 -17.24 18.35 -7.49
C VAL A 15 -15.96 17.57 -7.75
N VAL A 16 -15.96 16.74 -8.80
CA VAL A 16 -14.76 16.04 -9.26
C VAL A 16 -13.88 17.03 -10.02
N THR A 17 -12.63 17.21 -9.57
CA THR A 17 -11.65 18.04 -10.30
C THR A 17 -11.20 17.28 -11.55
N PRO A 18 -11.41 17.80 -12.78
CA PRO A 18 -11.07 17.08 -14.02
C PRO A 18 -9.56 16.84 -14.21
N SER A 19 -8.72 17.65 -13.57
CA SER A 19 -7.26 17.56 -13.64
C SER A 19 -6.66 17.74 -12.25
N PRO A 20 -6.72 16.69 -11.40
CA PRO A 20 -6.18 16.77 -10.05
C PRO A 20 -4.65 16.79 -10.08
N ARG A 21 -4.04 17.41 -9.06
CA ARG A 21 -2.59 17.30 -8.84
C ARG A 21 -2.29 15.96 -8.16
N LEU A 22 -1.77 15.00 -8.91
CA LEU A 22 -1.46 13.66 -8.40
C LEU A 22 -0.52 13.66 -7.18
N PRO A 23 0.54 14.48 -7.12
CA PRO A 23 1.42 14.49 -5.94
C PRO A 23 0.69 14.81 -4.64
N ASP A 24 -0.31 15.70 -4.67
CA ASP A 24 -1.09 16.04 -3.47
C ASP A 24 -1.99 14.88 -3.07
N LEU A 25 -2.63 14.23 -4.05
CA LEU A 25 -3.47 13.06 -3.80
C LEU A 25 -2.66 11.89 -3.23
N GLU A 26 -1.42 11.72 -3.67
CA GLU A 26 -0.49 10.73 -3.12
C GLU A 26 -0.15 11.05 -1.66
N GLN A 27 0.18 12.31 -1.34
CA GLN A 27 0.45 12.74 0.04
C GLN A 27 -0.76 12.52 0.96
N ASP A 28 -1.96 12.88 0.51
CA ASP A 28 -3.21 12.62 1.25
C ASP A 28 -3.42 11.12 1.50
N THR A 29 -3.15 10.30 0.48
CA THR A 29 -3.30 8.84 0.56
C THR A 29 -2.32 8.24 1.55
N LEU A 30 -1.05 8.68 1.50
CA LEU A 30 -0.02 8.25 2.45
C LEU A 30 -0.38 8.66 3.89
N ALA A 31 -0.88 9.88 4.10
CA ALA A 31 -1.34 10.35 5.40
C ALA A 31 -2.50 9.51 5.94
N SER A 32 -3.48 9.20 5.09
CA SER A 32 -4.61 8.33 5.44
C SER A 32 -4.14 6.91 5.81
N TRP A 33 -3.22 6.34 5.03
CA TRP A 33 -2.67 5.01 5.33
C TRP A 33 -1.91 4.97 6.65
N ALA A 34 -1.13 6.02 6.94
CA ALA A 34 -0.41 6.16 8.19
C ALA A 34 -1.36 6.29 9.39
N ALA A 35 -2.35 7.19 9.31
CA ALA A 35 -3.33 7.41 10.37
C ALA A 35 -4.15 6.13 10.66
N GLY A 36 -4.54 5.40 9.62
CA GLY A 36 -5.29 4.15 9.73
C GLY A 36 -4.45 2.91 10.03
N LYS A 37 -3.13 3.03 10.18
CA LYS A 37 -2.18 1.90 10.28
C LYS A 37 -2.47 0.83 9.23
N THR A 38 -2.66 1.26 7.98
CA THR A 38 -3.24 0.42 6.92
C THR A 38 -2.38 -0.80 6.64
N PHE A 39 -1.06 -0.67 6.57
CA PHE A 39 -0.18 -1.81 6.31
C PHE A 39 -0.21 -2.87 7.44
N PRO A 40 0.01 -2.52 8.72
CA PRO A 40 -0.19 -3.48 9.83
C PRO A 40 -1.58 -4.12 9.82
N ALA A 41 -2.64 -3.31 9.63
CA ALA A 41 -4.00 -3.80 9.59
C ALA A 41 -4.29 -4.75 8.41
N SER A 42 -3.59 -4.62 7.26
CA SER A 42 -3.68 -5.63 6.20
C SER A 42 -3.15 -6.98 6.66
N VAL A 43 -2.00 -6.99 7.32
CA VAL A 43 -1.31 -8.22 7.71
C VAL A 43 -2.05 -8.88 8.85
N GLU A 44 -2.38 -8.15 9.91
CA GLU A 44 -3.10 -8.64 11.09
C GLU A 44 -4.50 -9.19 10.78
N ALA A 45 -5.12 -8.72 9.70
CA ALA A 45 -6.42 -9.24 9.24
C ALA A 45 -6.34 -10.64 8.61
N ARG A 46 -5.15 -11.21 8.41
CA ARG A 46 -4.95 -12.61 8.00
C ARG A 46 -4.14 -13.34 9.07
N GLU A 47 -4.75 -14.32 9.71
CA GLU A 47 -4.02 -15.21 10.59
C GLU A 47 -3.01 -16.04 9.79
N SER A 48 -1.84 -16.27 10.36
CA SER A 48 -0.78 -17.09 9.76
C SER A 48 -1.18 -18.57 9.61
N GLY A 49 -2.24 -19.00 10.28
CA GLY A 49 -2.65 -20.40 10.35
C GLY A 49 -1.71 -21.26 11.18
N ALA A 50 -2.08 -22.53 11.38
CA ALA A 50 -1.24 -23.48 12.10
C ALA A 50 0.13 -23.61 11.39
N ASN A 51 1.22 -23.42 12.13
CA ASN A 51 2.60 -23.51 11.63
C ASN A 51 2.86 -22.66 10.36
N GLY A 52 2.23 -21.49 10.24
CA GLY A 52 2.44 -20.59 9.10
C GLY A 52 1.77 -21.06 7.79
N SER A 53 0.82 -21.98 7.86
CA SER A 53 0.15 -22.56 6.67
C SER A 53 -0.54 -21.55 5.74
N ASN A 54 -0.84 -20.34 6.22
CA ASN A 54 -1.41 -19.26 5.42
C ASN A 54 -0.44 -18.11 5.13
N GLU A 55 0.80 -18.18 5.61
CA GLU A 55 1.78 -17.10 5.39
C GLU A 55 2.21 -17.01 3.92
N TYR A 56 2.36 -15.78 3.46
CA TYR A 56 3.11 -15.48 2.24
C TYR A 56 4.38 -14.69 2.61
N VAL A 57 5.53 -15.34 2.46
CA VAL A 57 6.84 -14.74 2.76
C VAL A 57 7.52 -14.29 1.47
N PHE A 58 7.75 -12.99 1.34
CA PHE A 58 8.53 -12.41 0.25
C PHE A 58 9.94 -12.07 0.75
N TYR A 59 10.97 -12.64 0.14
CA TYR A 59 12.36 -12.35 0.48
C TYR A 59 12.87 -11.15 -0.33
N ASP A 60 13.15 -10.06 0.37
CA ASP A 60 13.79 -8.90 -0.22
C ASP A 60 15.32 -8.96 -0.04
N GLY A 61 16.05 -8.80 -1.15
CA GLY A 61 17.50 -8.72 -1.12
C GLY A 61 17.97 -7.38 -0.56
N PRO A 62 18.87 -7.34 0.43
CA PRO A 62 19.30 -6.11 1.06
C PRO A 62 19.98 -5.19 0.03
N PRO A 63 19.56 -3.91 -0.11
CA PRO A 63 20.26 -2.98 -0.96
C PRO A 63 21.59 -2.56 -0.33
N PHE A 64 22.60 -2.29 -1.16
CA PHE A 64 23.85 -1.68 -0.68
C PHE A 64 23.64 -0.17 -0.49
N ALA A 65 23.89 0.35 0.71
CA ALA A 65 23.69 1.76 1.07
C ALA A 65 24.81 2.70 0.56
N ASN A 66 25.31 2.47 -0.67
CA ASN A 66 26.50 3.13 -1.21
C ASN A 66 26.19 4.31 -2.15
N GLY A 67 24.92 4.68 -2.32
CA GLY A 67 24.51 5.74 -3.24
C GLY A 67 23.02 6.05 -3.19
N LEU A 68 22.61 7.09 -3.91
CA LEU A 68 21.20 7.45 -4.04
C LEU A 68 20.45 6.41 -4.90
N PRO A 69 19.17 6.12 -4.59
CA PRO A 69 18.33 5.32 -5.47
C PRO A 69 18.25 5.89 -6.89
N HIS A 70 18.13 4.99 -7.86
CA HIS A 70 18.01 5.28 -9.30
C HIS A 70 16.89 4.43 -9.91
N TYR A 71 16.53 4.65 -11.18
CA TYR A 71 15.39 3.96 -11.83
C TYR A 71 15.36 2.42 -11.68
N GLY A 72 16.52 1.74 -11.73
CA GLY A 72 16.60 0.30 -11.43
C GLY A 72 16.07 -0.11 -10.04
N HIS A 73 16.15 0.77 -9.04
CA HIS A 73 15.56 0.56 -7.71
C HIS A 73 14.04 0.69 -7.74
N LEU A 74 13.47 1.52 -8.63
CA LEU A 74 12.01 1.67 -8.75
C LEU A 74 11.37 0.41 -9.31
N LEU A 75 11.92 -0.15 -10.40
CA LEU A 75 11.36 -1.34 -11.02
C LEU A 75 11.29 -2.51 -10.04
N THR A 76 12.40 -2.78 -9.36
CA THR A 76 12.47 -3.85 -8.37
C THR A 76 11.60 -3.54 -7.15
N GLY A 77 11.55 -2.28 -6.71
CA GLY A 77 10.65 -1.81 -5.65
C GLY A 77 9.17 -2.06 -5.96
N TYR A 78 8.72 -1.79 -7.19
CA TYR A 78 7.33 -2.03 -7.59
C TYR A 78 6.95 -3.51 -7.52
N VAL A 79 7.82 -4.40 -7.99
CA VAL A 79 7.55 -5.85 -7.91
C VAL A 79 7.44 -6.30 -6.45
N LYS A 80 8.35 -5.79 -5.59
CA LYS A 80 8.39 -6.09 -4.16
C LYS A 80 7.16 -5.59 -3.39
N ASP A 81 6.45 -4.58 -3.89
CA ASP A 81 5.23 -4.06 -3.27
C ASP A 81 3.95 -4.67 -3.86
N VAL A 82 3.86 -4.74 -5.20
CA VAL A 82 2.64 -5.20 -5.91
C VAL A 82 2.36 -6.68 -5.64
N VAL A 83 3.39 -7.54 -5.62
CA VAL A 83 3.19 -8.99 -5.46
C VAL A 83 2.66 -9.33 -4.05
N PRO A 84 3.26 -8.85 -2.94
CA PRO A 84 2.69 -9.08 -1.61
C PRO A 84 1.30 -8.47 -1.42
N ARG A 85 0.99 -7.30 -2.00
CA ARG A 85 -0.37 -6.72 -1.98
C ARG A 85 -1.38 -7.62 -2.68
N TYR A 86 -1.03 -8.17 -3.83
CA TYR A 86 -1.89 -9.12 -4.54
C TYR A 86 -2.16 -10.36 -3.68
N GLN A 87 -1.14 -10.93 -3.04
CA GLN A 87 -1.32 -12.09 -2.16
C GLN A 87 -2.18 -11.78 -0.94
N THR A 88 -1.97 -10.60 -0.34
CA THR A 88 -2.82 -10.06 0.73
C THR A 88 -4.28 -10.04 0.26
N MET A 89 -4.57 -9.48 -0.92
CA MET A 89 -5.93 -9.45 -1.49
C MET A 89 -6.50 -10.84 -1.81
N ARG A 90 -5.65 -11.85 -2.02
CA ARG A 90 -6.03 -13.26 -2.20
C ARG A 90 -6.27 -14.02 -0.89
N GLY A 91 -6.14 -13.36 0.26
CA GLY A 91 -6.38 -13.95 1.58
C GLY A 91 -5.17 -14.62 2.23
N ARG A 92 -3.98 -14.44 1.64
CA ARG A 92 -2.71 -14.70 2.32
C ARG A 92 -2.41 -13.59 3.31
#